data_AF-A0A9D9FX03-F1
#
_entry.id   AF-A0A9D9FX03-F1
#
_cell.length_a   1.000
_cell.length_b   1.000
_cell.length_c   1.000
_cell.angle_alpha   90.00
_cell.angle_beta   90.00
_cell.angle_gamma   90.00
#
_symmetry.space_group_name_H-M   'P 1'
#
loop_
_entity.id
_entity.type
_entity.pdbx_description
1 polymer ?
#
loop_
_entity_poly.entity_id
_entity_poly.type
_entity_poly.pdbx_seq_one_letter_code
_entity_poly.pdbx_strand_id
1 'polypeptide(L)'
;MNDGIILTLAYPETIVSHAEEWYSPLLKYISIGNKKHVRAGHAALVLIDKKTGVLEYHDFGRYITSSPNGRVRGRETDFELNFPLIAEFENDKIKNLDSILKFLATHPKLTHGDGQLYSSVCDAIDYSKARQHITMMQQLGFIRYAAFISDACNCARFVTDSLIASVTDADIKSKLIKSKRFTPSTIGNVVLADTENDVYVVTELGEITEFKSTVSKENRRLFLDTLVDYAPSLTGTIEPKDNHEKQEHAQWLGGIAAGAWFELHPIGSKSEIRFRRISSYGNIDCDAIYKILNTNFNQHDQYAFVHYSNCNFFHIEQASETYRFEFIEHYT
;
A
#
# COMPACT_ATOMS: atom_id res chain seq x y z
N MET A 1 17.17 16.24 11.40
CA MET A 1 16.37 16.71 12.55
C MET A 1 15.49 15.54 12.98
N ASN A 2 15.07 15.43 14.25
CA ASN A 2 14.17 14.33 14.69
C ASN A 2 12.76 14.87 14.84
N ASP A 3 12.24 15.43 13.75
CA ASP A 3 10.94 16.10 13.68
C ASP A 3 9.82 15.21 13.13
N GLY A 4 10.16 13.98 12.68
CA GLY A 4 9.20 12.98 12.27
C GLY A 4 9.19 11.74 13.16
N ILE A 5 8.14 10.93 13.00
CA ILE A 5 8.04 9.55 13.47
C ILE A 5 7.65 8.67 12.29
N ILE A 6 8.20 7.46 12.24
CA ILE A 6 7.67 6.38 11.39
C ILE A 6 7.14 5.27 12.28
N LEU A 7 5.84 4.98 12.20
CA LEU A 7 5.30 3.69 12.64
C LEU A 7 5.58 2.68 11.55
N THR A 8 6.46 1.73 11.82
CA THR A 8 6.76 0.65 10.87
C THR A 8 5.74 -0.45 11.05
N LEU A 9 5.13 -0.93 9.97
CA LEU A 9 4.04 -1.90 10.01
C LEU A 9 4.42 -3.17 9.25
N ALA A 10 4.09 -4.33 9.82
CA ALA A 10 4.19 -5.62 9.17
C ALA A 10 2.94 -6.47 9.44
N TYR A 11 2.42 -7.10 8.39
CA TYR A 11 1.34 -8.09 8.46
C TYR A 11 1.91 -9.41 7.93
N PRO A 12 2.68 -10.14 8.74
CA PRO A 12 3.53 -11.21 8.25
C PRO A 12 2.72 -12.47 7.85
N GLU A 13 1.49 -12.59 8.31
CA GLU A 13 0.54 -13.60 7.87
C GLU A 13 -0.02 -13.35 6.46
N THR A 14 0.14 -12.17 5.86
CA THR A 14 -0.41 -11.92 4.53
C THR A 14 0.16 -12.88 3.48
N ILE A 15 -0.73 -13.53 2.72
CA ILE A 15 -0.36 -14.46 1.64
C ILE A 15 -0.34 -13.67 0.34
N VAL A 16 0.76 -13.79 -0.41
CA VAL A 16 0.95 -13.04 -1.66
C VAL A 16 1.16 -14.00 -2.83
N SER A 17 0.70 -13.60 -4.01
CA SER A 17 1.06 -14.30 -5.24
C SER A 17 2.55 -14.14 -5.51
N HIS A 18 3.19 -15.18 -6.03
CA HIS A 18 4.62 -15.16 -6.38
C HIS A 18 4.95 -13.96 -7.28
N ALA A 19 6.15 -13.40 -7.09
CA ALA A 19 6.70 -12.44 -8.03
C ALA A 19 7.06 -13.15 -9.35
N GLU A 20 6.99 -12.44 -10.47
CA GLU A 20 7.41 -12.97 -11.78
C GLU A 20 8.95 -12.99 -11.88
N GLU A 21 9.55 -13.96 -11.20
CA GLU A 21 10.99 -14.18 -11.11
C GLU A 21 11.36 -15.65 -11.40
N TRP A 22 12.60 -15.88 -11.82
CA TRP A 22 13.08 -17.17 -12.32
C TRP A 22 12.99 -18.30 -11.27
N TYR A 23 13.09 -17.98 -9.98
CA TYR A 23 13.07 -18.96 -8.89
C TYR A 23 11.66 -19.24 -8.36
N SER A 24 10.67 -18.38 -8.63
CA SER A 24 9.30 -18.54 -8.13
C SER A 24 8.68 -19.90 -8.48
N PRO A 25 8.85 -20.45 -9.70
CA PRO A 25 8.37 -21.79 -10.03
C PRO A 25 9.05 -22.92 -9.25
N LEU A 26 10.24 -22.66 -8.68
CA LEU A 26 11.05 -23.63 -7.95
C LEU A 26 10.65 -23.76 -6.47
N LEU A 27 10.06 -22.72 -5.88
CA LEU A 27 9.72 -22.66 -4.44
C LEU A 27 8.82 -23.82 -3.98
N LYS A 28 7.86 -24.24 -4.82
CA LYS A 28 6.97 -25.37 -4.53
C LYS A 28 7.69 -26.71 -4.36
N TYR A 29 8.87 -26.89 -4.97
CA TYR A 29 9.63 -28.15 -4.89
C TYR A 29 10.48 -28.27 -3.62
N ILE A 30 10.60 -27.18 -2.87
CA ILE A 30 11.27 -27.12 -1.57
C ILE A 30 10.29 -26.84 -0.43
N SER A 31 9.00 -27.13 -0.64
CA SER A 31 7.92 -27.00 0.35
C SER A 31 7.73 -25.58 0.89
N ILE A 32 7.94 -24.55 0.06
CA ILE A 32 7.64 -23.14 0.39
C ILE A 32 6.42 -22.70 -0.40
N GLY A 33 5.34 -22.38 0.30
CA GLY A 33 4.07 -21.98 -0.30
C GLY A 33 3.48 -23.06 -1.20
N ASN A 34 2.68 -22.62 -2.16
CA ASN A 34 2.11 -23.48 -3.20
C ASN A 34 2.58 -23.04 -4.60
N LYS A 35 1.96 -23.58 -5.65
CA LYS A 35 2.33 -23.30 -7.06
C LYS A 35 2.30 -21.81 -7.43
N LYS A 36 1.47 -21.00 -6.76
CA LYS A 36 1.19 -19.60 -7.14
C LYS A 36 1.39 -18.60 -6.00
N HIS A 37 1.46 -19.04 -4.75
CA HIS A 37 1.44 -18.17 -3.57
C HIS A 37 2.45 -18.59 -2.51
N VAL A 38 2.85 -17.63 -1.69
CA VAL A 38 3.70 -17.81 -0.51
C VAL A 38 3.24 -16.85 0.59
N ARG A 39 3.41 -17.26 1.85
CA ARG A 39 3.24 -16.37 2.99
C ARG A 39 4.53 -15.58 3.21
N ALA A 40 4.60 -14.41 2.59
CA ALA A 40 5.76 -13.51 2.67
C ALA A 40 5.45 -12.18 3.36
N GLY A 41 4.18 -11.97 3.76
CA GLY A 41 3.72 -10.81 4.49
C GLY A 41 3.49 -9.57 3.64
N HIS A 42 2.91 -8.56 4.27
CA HIS A 42 2.80 -7.19 3.79
C HIS A 42 3.55 -6.23 4.72
N ALA A 43 4.06 -5.12 4.18
CA ALA A 43 4.72 -4.09 4.95
C ALA A 43 4.25 -2.71 4.50
N ALA A 44 4.08 -1.84 5.47
CA ALA A 44 3.66 -0.46 5.28
C ALA A 44 4.36 0.44 6.30
N LEU A 45 4.19 1.74 6.16
CA LEU A 45 4.62 2.71 7.16
C LEU A 45 3.56 3.79 7.34
N VAL A 46 3.54 4.41 8.51
CA VAL A 46 2.85 5.68 8.75
C VAL A 46 3.89 6.72 9.08
N LEU A 47 4.05 7.71 8.22
CA LEU A 47 4.88 8.88 8.48
C LEU A 47 4.05 9.92 9.25
N ILE A 48 4.61 10.45 10.33
CA ILE A 48 3.93 11.41 11.22
C ILE A 48 4.86 12.61 11.39
N ASP A 49 4.37 13.81 11.08
CA ASP A 49 5.02 15.06 11.49
C ASP A 49 4.65 15.36 12.95
N LYS A 50 5.64 15.47 13.84
CA LYS A 50 5.40 15.75 15.27
C LYS A 50 4.66 17.05 15.53
N LYS A 51 4.72 18.02 14.59
CA LYS A 51 4.03 19.31 14.72
C LYS A 51 2.55 19.23 14.42
N THR A 52 2.16 18.39 13.46
CA THR A 52 0.77 18.32 12.97
C THR A 52 0.03 17.10 13.48
N GLY A 53 0.75 16.02 13.82
CA GLY A 53 0.20 14.73 14.18
C GLY A 53 -0.49 13.99 13.03
N VAL A 54 -0.47 14.54 11.80
CA VAL A 54 -1.14 13.92 10.65
C VAL A 54 -0.51 12.56 10.37
N LEU A 55 -1.37 11.55 10.17
CA LEU A 55 -0.96 10.18 9.83
C LEU A 55 -0.91 10.01 8.32
N GLU A 56 0.30 9.88 7.76
CA GLU A 56 0.50 9.61 6.33
C GLU A 56 0.84 8.13 6.12
N TYR A 57 -0.20 7.33 5.88
CA TYR A 57 -0.02 5.91 5.56
C TYR A 57 0.50 5.72 4.13
N HIS A 58 1.51 4.87 4.00
CA HIS A 58 2.10 4.50 2.73
C HIS A 58 2.45 3.02 2.68
N ASP A 59 2.12 2.39 1.55
CA ASP A 59 2.58 1.05 1.21
C ASP A 59 2.91 0.92 -0.27
N PHE A 60 3.58 -0.17 -0.62
CA PHE A 60 3.91 -0.50 -2.00
C PHE A 60 3.37 -1.88 -2.34
N GLY A 61 2.66 -1.98 -3.47
CA GLY A 61 2.06 -3.24 -3.89
C GLY A 61 1.46 -3.18 -5.29
N ARG A 62 0.84 -4.29 -5.69
CA ARG A 62 0.28 -4.50 -7.04
C ARG A 62 -1.19 -4.07 -7.10
N TYR A 63 -1.47 -2.83 -6.72
CA TYR A 63 -2.82 -2.27 -6.55
C TYR A 63 -3.30 -1.58 -7.83
N ILE A 64 -4.25 -2.22 -8.54
CA ILE A 64 -4.81 -1.67 -9.79
C ILE A 64 -3.68 -1.26 -10.76
N THR A 65 -2.71 -2.17 -10.94
CA THR A 65 -1.54 -1.99 -11.81
C THR A 65 -1.48 -3.10 -12.85
N SER A 66 -0.89 -2.80 -14.01
CA SER A 66 -0.57 -3.83 -15.00
C SER A 66 0.59 -4.70 -14.50
N SER A 67 0.50 -6.03 -14.67
CA SER A 67 1.64 -6.92 -14.35
C SER A 67 2.83 -6.58 -15.25
N PRO A 68 4.08 -6.58 -14.75
CA PRO A 68 4.54 -7.02 -13.42
C PRO A 68 4.71 -5.87 -12.41
N ASN A 69 4.00 -4.76 -12.58
CA ASN A 69 4.26 -3.53 -11.84
C ASN A 69 3.52 -3.48 -10.50
N GLY A 70 4.10 -2.76 -9.55
CA GLY A 70 3.45 -2.20 -8.39
C GLY A 70 3.55 -0.68 -8.37
N ARG A 71 2.93 -0.05 -7.37
CA ARG A 71 2.98 1.39 -7.13
C ARG A 71 2.95 1.67 -5.63
N VAL A 72 3.41 2.87 -5.26
CA VAL A 72 3.23 3.40 -3.91
C VAL A 72 1.83 3.97 -3.78
N ARG A 73 1.13 3.67 -2.69
CA ARG A 73 -0.12 4.32 -2.31
C ARG A 73 0.10 5.34 -1.21
N GLY A 74 -0.81 6.29 -1.12
CA GLY A 74 -0.87 7.30 -0.09
C GLY A 74 -2.12 8.15 -0.28
N ARG A 75 -2.47 8.94 0.75
CA ARG A 75 -3.71 9.74 0.77
C ARG A 75 -3.87 10.66 -0.44
N GLU A 76 -2.79 11.05 -1.12
CA GLU A 76 -2.86 11.91 -2.31
C GLU A 76 -3.37 11.16 -3.54
N THR A 77 -3.02 9.87 -3.71
CA THR A 77 -3.42 9.06 -4.88
C THR A 77 -4.54 8.07 -4.57
N ASP A 78 -4.83 7.86 -3.29
CA ASP A 78 -5.79 6.88 -2.78
C ASP A 78 -6.50 7.52 -1.59
N PHE A 79 -7.59 8.26 -1.86
CA PHE A 79 -8.22 9.14 -0.87
C PHE A 79 -8.80 8.38 0.33
N GLU A 80 -9.09 7.08 0.19
CA GLU A 80 -9.50 6.20 1.29
C GLU A 80 -8.42 6.04 2.37
N LEU A 81 -7.16 6.37 2.05
CA LEU A 81 -6.04 6.35 3.00
C LEU A 81 -5.91 7.67 3.78
N ASN A 82 -6.83 8.62 3.59
CA ASN A 82 -6.93 9.81 4.42
C ASN A 82 -7.68 9.45 5.73
N PHE A 83 -6.94 8.98 6.72
CA PHE A 83 -7.54 8.49 7.97
C PHE A 83 -8.14 9.61 8.82
N PRO A 84 -9.26 9.36 9.53
CA PRO A 84 -9.89 10.33 10.43
C PRO A 84 -9.18 10.46 11.79
N LEU A 85 -7.91 10.03 11.88
CA LEU A 85 -7.12 9.98 13.11
C LEU A 85 -5.90 10.88 12.99
N ILE A 86 -5.54 11.52 14.11
CA ILE A 86 -4.35 12.35 14.26
C ILE A 86 -3.60 11.84 15.50
N ALA A 87 -2.27 11.78 15.44
CA ALA A 87 -1.44 11.50 16.59
C ALA A 87 -1.48 12.66 17.59
N GLU A 88 -1.79 12.32 18.84
CA GLU A 88 -1.71 13.24 19.96
C GLU A 88 -0.38 13.04 20.67
N PHE A 89 0.28 14.13 21.05
CA PHE A 89 1.59 14.07 21.68
C PHE A 89 1.54 14.50 23.15
N GLU A 90 2.26 13.77 23.99
CA GLU A 90 2.52 14.12 25.38
C GLU A 90 3.98 13.75 25.71
N ASN A 91 4.77 14.73 26.17
CA ASN A 91 6.20 14.56 26.46
C ASN A 91 6.99 13.94 25.29
N ASP A 92 6.79 14.46 24.08
CA ASP A 92 7.39 13.98 22.83
C ASP A 92 7.06 12.52 22.44
N LYS A 93 6.05 11.91 23.08
CA LYS A 93 5.55 10.56 22.77
C LYS A 93 4.12 10.60 22.25
N ILE A 94 3.76 9.60 21.43
CA ILE A 94 2.40 9.45 20.94
C ILE A 94 1.51 8.93 22.07
N LYS A 95 0.63 9.80 22.59
CA LYS A 95 -0.30 9.52 23.69
C LYS A 95 -1.38 8.51 23.29
N ASN A 96 -1.89 8.62 22.06
CA ASN A 96 -2.99 7.79 21.55
C ASN A 96 -2.51 6.64 20.65
N LEU A 97 -1.28 6.13 20.87
CA LEU A 97 -0.66 5.07 20.05
C LEU A 97 -1.54 3.82 19.97
N ASP A 98 -2.09 3.36 21.09
CA ASP A 98 -3.01 2.22 21.13
C ASP A 98 -4.21 2.36 20.18
N SER A 99 -4.79 3.56 20.10
CA SER A 99 -5.93 3.84 19.22
C SER A 99 -5.53 3.77 17.75
N ILE A 100 -4.35 4.29 17.41
CA ILE A 100 -3.80 4.25 16.05
C ILE A 100 -3.50 2.81 15.64
N LEU A 101 -2.82 2.05 16.51
CA LEU A 101 -2.47 0.65 16.28
C LEU A 101 -3.71 -0.22 16.11
N LYS A 102 -4.72 -0.04 16.96
CA LYS A 102 -6.02 -0.73 16.84
C LYS A 102 -6.70 -0.43 15.52
N PHE A 103 -6.73 0.84 15.08
CA PHE A 103 -7.30 1.19 13.79
C PHE A 103 -6.58 0.48 12.65
N LEU A 104 -5.25 0.54 12.60
CA LEU A 104 -4.44 -0.08 11.54
C LEU A 104 -4.57 -1.62 11.51
N ALA A 105 -4.79 -2.27 12.65
CA ALA A 105 -4.97 -3.72 12.74
C ALA A 105 -6.38 -4.20 12.35
N THR A 106 -7.40 -3.35 12.54
CA THR A 106 -8.81 -3.73 12.38
C THR A 106 -9.42 -3.27 11.06
N HIS A 107 -8.64 -2.62 10.19
CA HIS A 107 -9.08 -2.15 8.87
C HIS A 107 -8.30 -2.78 7.70
N PRO A 108 -8.25 -4.12 7.59
CA PRO A 108 -7.48 -4.82 6.55
C PRO A 108 -7.91 -4.47 5.12
N LYS A 109 -9.16 -4.02 4.93
CA LYS A 109 -9.65 -3.54 3.63
C LYS A 109 -8.95 -2.26 3.14
N LEU A 110 -8.39 -1.46 4.05
CA LEU A 110 -7.62 -0.25 3.72
C LEU A 110 -6.13 -0.58 3.60
N THR A 111 -5.60 -1.34 4.55
CA THR A 111 -4.15 -1.60 4.67
C THR A 111 -3.67 -2.74 3.76
N HIS A 112 -4.58 -3.60 3.30
CA HIS A 112 -4.27 -4.87 2.61
C HIS A 112 -3.35 -5.79 3.41
N GLY A 113 -3.33 -5.61 4.73
CA GLY A 113 -2.62 -6.46 5.67
C GLY A 113 -3.56 -7.45 6.32
N ASP A 114 -3.40 -8.74 6.01
CA ASP A 114 -4.15 -9.82 6.66
C ASP A 114 -3.41 -10.32 7.90
N GLY A 115 -4.17 -10.71 8.93
CA GLY A 115 -3.68 -11.29 10.17
C GLY A 115 -3.24 -10.24 11.20
N GLN A 116 -2.24 -10.58 12.01
CA GLN A 116 -1.80 -9.72 13.10
C GLN A 116 -0.93 -8.57 12.58
N LEU A 117 -1.14 -7.37 13.13
CA LEU A 117 -0.24 -6.25 12.90
C LEU A 117 0.94 -6.35 13.87
N TYR A 118 2.15 -6.30 13.33
CA TYR A 118 3.38 -6.09 14.07
C TYR A 118 3.83 -4.66 13.82
N SER A 119 4.12 -3.89 14.87
CA SER A 119 4.52 -2.50 14.72
C SER A 119 5.53 -2.04 15.76
N SER A 120 6.32 -1.03 15.40
CA SER A 120 7.26 -0.34 16.28
C SER A 120 7.32 1.14 15.93
N VAL A 121 7.73 1.93 16.92
CA VAL A 121 7.91 3.37 16.79
C VAL A 121 9.37 3.66 16.46
N CYS A 122 9.62 4.38 15.36
CA CYS A 122 10.91 4.97 15.04
C CYS A 122 10.82 6.50 15.20
N ASP A 123 11.37 7.02 16.30
CA ASP A 123 11.35 8.45 16.67
C ASP A 123 12.60 9.23 16.21
N ALA A 124 13.54 8.52 15.58
CA ALA A 124 14.79 9.07 15.06
C ALA A 124 14.69 9.42 13.56
N ILE A 125 13.65 10.16 13.15
CA ILE A 125 13.32 10.41 11.74
C ILE A 125 13.40 11.89 11.37
N ASP A 126 14.05 12.15 10.24
CA ASP A 126 13.99 13.41 9.51
C ASP A 126 12.76 13.39 8.57
N TYR A 127 11.69 14.08 8.96
CA TYR A 127 10.40 14.01 8.29
C TYR A 127 10.51 14.42 6.81
N SER A 128 11.22 15.52 6.52
CA SER A 128 11.37 16.03 5.16
C SER A 128 12.06 15.03 4.23
N LYS A 129 13.07 14.31 4.72
CA LYS A 129 13.75 13.27 3.91
C LYS A 129 12.85 12.07 3.66
N ALA A 130 12.06 11.65 4.65
CA ALA A 130 11.10 10.57 4.47
C ALA A 130 10.07 10.95 3.40
N ARG A 131 9.45 12.13 3.54
CA ARG A 131 8.45 12.63 2.59
C ARG A 131 9.03 12.81 1.19
N GLN A 132 10.26 13.30 1.06
CA GLN A 132 10.94 13.42 -0.23
C GLN A 132 11.14 12.06 -0.91
N HIS A 133 11.60 11.05 -0.17
CA HIS A 133 11.77 9.69 -0.71
C HIS A 133 10.44 9.07 -1.15
N ILE A 134 9.41 9.15 -0.30
CA ILE A 134 8.07 8.62 -0.61
C ILE A 134 7.48 9.31 -1.84
N THR A 135 7.57 10.64 -1.90
CA THR A 135 7.07 11.42 -3.04
C THR A 135 7.81 11.05 -4.33
N MET A 136 9.14 10.91 -4.29
CA MET A 136 9.93 10.44 -5.43
C MET A 136 9.43 9.06 -5.91
N MET A 137 9.20 8.12 -4.99
CA MET A 137 8.72 6.78 -5.33
C MET A 137 7.29 6.79 -5.90
N GLN A 138 6.39 7.64 -5.39
CA GLN A 138 5.05 7.84 -5.99
C GLN A 138 5.14 8.42 -7.40
N GLN A 139 6.04 9.37 -7.64
CA GLN A 139 6.21 10.03 -8.94
C GLN A 139 6.77 9.11 -10.04
N LEU A 140 7.51 8.06 -9.68
CA LEU A 140 7.92 7.01 -10.63
C LEU A 140 6.71 6.27 -11.22
N GLY A 141 5.56 6.31 -10.55
CA GLY A 141 4.35 5.65 -11.01
C GLY A 141 4.45 4.14 -10.89
N PHE A 142 4.61 3.46 -12.03
CA PHE A 142 4.73 2.01 -12.08
C PHE A 142 6.18 1.59 -11.91
N ILE A 143 6.44 0.81 -10.86
CA ILE A 143 7.74 0.25 -10.55
C ILE A 143 7.60 -1.27 -10.64
N ARG A 144 8.53 -1.94 -11.31
CA ARG A 144 8.52 -3.41 -11.39
C ARG A 144 8.47 -4.01 -9.98
N TYR A 145 7.54 -4.92 -9.74
CA TYR A 145 7.42 -5.66 -8.49
C TYR A 145 8.35 -6.89 -8.53
N ALA A 146 9.32 -6.97 -7.62
CA ALA A 146 10.18 -8.14 -7.47
C ALA A 146 10.84 -8.20 -6.08
N ALA A 147 11.26 -9.41 -5.68
CA ALA A 147 12.05 -9.62 -4.47
C ALA A 147 13.54 -9.28 -4.69
N PHE A 148 14.17 -9.78 -5.77
CA PHE A 148 15.63 -9.78 -5.89
C PHE A 148 16.19 -8.95 -7.06
N ILE A 149 15.35 -8.41 -7.94
CA ILE A 149 15.80 -7.54 -9.03
C ILE A 149 16.22 -6.18 -8.45
N SER A 150 17.45 -5.73 -8.75
CA SER A 150 18.05 -4.50 -8.19
C SER A 150 17.15 -3.27 -8.31
N ASP A 151 16.69 -2.96 -9.52
CA ASP A 151 15.90 -1.73 -9.80
C ASP A 151 14.38 -1.94 -9.65
N ALA A 152 13.98 -3.08 -9.07
CA ALA A 152 12.59 -3.36 -8.71
C ALA A 152 12.30 -3.00 -7.25
N CYS A 153 11.04 -3.05 -6.86
CA CYS A 153 10.61 -2.82 -5.48
C CYS A 153 9.61 -3.87 -5.00
N ASN A 154 9.39 -3.91 -3.69
CA ASN A 154 8.29 -4.62 -3.02
C ASN A 154 7.98 -3.88 -1.70
N CYS A 155 6.91 -4.28 -1.01
CA CYS A 155 6.46 -3.64 0.23
C CYS A 155 7.59 -3.49 1.27
N ALA A 156 8.33 -4.57 1.55
CA ALA A 156 9.40 -4.56 2.55
C ALA A 156 10.59 -3.68 2.13
N ARG A 157 10.95 -3.68 0.85
CA ARG A 157 12.01 -2.83 0.30
C ARG A 157 11.65 -1.35 0.32
N PHE A 158 10.42 -1.01 -0.06
CA PHE A 158 9.92 0.37 0.00
C PHE A 158 10.00 0.93 1.42
N VAL A 159 9.53 0.17 2.42
CA VAL A 159 9.59 0.59 3.83
C VAL A 159 11.04 0.72 4.30
N THR A 160 11.90 -0.26 3.99
CA THR A 160 13.33 -0.22 4.35
C THR A 160 14.03 0.99 3.75
N ASP A 161 13.78 1.29 2.48
CA ASP A 161 14.43 2.40 1.77
C ASP A 161 13.93 3.76 2.26
N SER A 162 12.65 3.86 2.59
CA SER A 162 12.07 5.03 3.25
C SER A 162 12.71 5.30 4.61
N LEU A 163 12.92 4.25 5.43
CA LEU A 163 13.63 4.35 6.70
C LEU A 163 15.10 4.73 6.51
N ILE A 164 15.84 4.08 5.58
CA ILE A 164 17.26 4.40 5.32
C ILE A 164 17.45 5.86 4.87
N ALA A 165 16.51 6.38 4.07
CA ALA A 165 16.56 7.74 3.56
C ALA A 165 16.43 8.78 4.68
N SER A 166 15.68 8.49 5.74
CA SER A 166 15.23 9.47 6.73
C SER A 166 15.76 9.26 8.15
N VAL A 167 16.12 8.04 8.54
CA VAL A 167 16.59 7.76 9.89
C VAL A 167 17.89 8.49 10.19
N THR A 168 17.92 9.15 11.34
CA THR A 168 19.05 9.95 11.81
C THR A 168 20.03 9.15 12.67
N ASP A 169 19.56 8.04 13.26
CA ASP A 169 20.39 7.11 14.00
C ASP A 169 21.26 6.26 13.05
N ALA A 170 22.58 6.36 13.20
CA ALA A 170 23.54 5.72 12.32
C ALA A 170 23.59 4.20 12.48
N ASP A 171 23.30 3.68 13.67
CA ASP A 171 23.32 2.24 13.96
C ASP A 171 22.09 1.57 13.37
N ILE A 172 20.90 2.16 13.54
CA ILE A 172 19.67 1.73 12.88
C ILE A 172 19.85 1.76 11.35
N LYS A 173 20.37 2.87 10.82
CA LYS A 173 20.65 3.00 9.37
C LYS A 173 21.55 1.89 8.86
N SER A 174 22.64 1.60 9.57
CA SER A 174 23.61 0.56 9.19
C SER A 174 22.99 -0.84 9.21
N LYS A 175 22.14 -1.15 10.21
CA LYS A 175 21.42 -2.42 10.29
C LYS A 175 20.41 -2.57 9.15
N LEU A 176 19.66 -1.52 8.82
CA LEU A 176 18.73 -1.51 7.68
C LEU A 176 19.46 -1.69 6.34
N ILE A 177 20.58 -0.99 6.12
CA ILE A 177 21.41 -1.19 4.90
C ILE A 177 21.91 -2.64 4.83
N LYS A 178 22.32 -3.24 5.95
CA LYS A 178 22.78 -4.62 6.00
C LYS A 178 21.66 -5.62 5.67
N SER A 179 20.41 -5.35 6.04
CA SER A 179 19.27 -6.23 5.75
C SER A 179 19.00 -6.35 4.24
N LYS A 180 19.37 -5.33 3.45
CA LYS A 180 19.26 -5.33 1.98
C LYS A 180 20.24 -6.24 1.24
N ARG A 181 21.20 -6.89 1.91
CA ARG A 181 22.14 -7.83 1.25
C ARG A 181 21.46 -9.06 0.66
N PHE A 182 20.24 -9.37 1.08
CA PHE A 182 19.38 -10.39 0.49
C PHE A 182 18.08 -9.73 -0.02
N THR A 183 17.03 -9.78 0.78
CA THR A 183 15.86 -8.90 0.69
C THR A 183 15.41 -8.64 2.12
N PRO A 184 15.03 -7.40 2.49
CA PRO A 184 14.45 -7.14 3.79
C PRO A 184 13.16 -7.95 3.98
N SER A 185 12.90 -8.39 5.21
CA SER A 185 11.65 -9.04 5.61
C SER A 185 10.75 -8.06 6.34
N THR A 186 9.43 -8.23 6.25
CA THR A 186 8.43 -7.36 6.89
C THR A 186 8.68 -7.19 8.40
N ILE A 187 8.77 -8.28 9.17
CA ILE A 187 9.06 -8.24 10.62
C ILE A 187 10.45 -7.63 10.90
N GLY A 188 11.42 -7.91 10.02
CA GLY A 188 12.75 -7.33 10.12
C GLY A 188 12.75 -5.80 10.07
N ASN A 189 11.88 -5.19 9.26
CA ASN A 189 11.74 -3.74 9.22
C ASN A 189 11.29 -3.19 10.58
N VAL A 190 10.26 -3.81 11.16
CA VAL A 190 9.69 -3.43 12.46
C VAL A 190 10.75 -3.50 13.55
N VAL A 191 11.41 -4.65 13.70
CA VAL A 191 12.40 -4.84 14.78
C VAL A 191 13.64 -3.97 14.60
N LEU A 192 14.07 -3.70 13.36
CA LEU A 192 15.26 -2.88 13.12
C LEU A 192 15.02 -1.38 13.30
N ALA A 193 13.79 -0.91 13.07
CA ALA A 193 13.43 0.51 13.16
C ALA A 193 13.03 0.95 14.58
N ASP A 194 12.81 0.02 15.50
CA ASP A 194 12.37 0.30 16.86
C ASP A 194 13.37 1.17 17.63
N THR A 195 12.89 2.31 18.12
CA THR A 195 13.64 3.24 18.99
C THR A 195 13.12 3.28 20.42
N GLU A 196 11.99 2.63 20.71
CA GLU A 196 11.37 2.64 22.03
C GLU A 196 11.59 1.34 22.81
N ASN A 197 12.24 0.34 22.21
CA ASN A 197 12.42 -1.01 22.74
C ASN A 197 11.08 -1.70 23.04
N ASP A 198 10.08 -1.44 22.20
CA ASP A 198 8.76 -2.03 22.31
C ASP A 198 8.22 -2.34 20.90
N VAL A 199 7.99 -3.62 20.64
CA VAL A 199 7.42 -4.11 19.40
C VAL A 199 6.03 -4.66 19.71
N TYR A 200 5.03 -3.96 19.20
CA TYR A 200 3.63 -4.28 19.39
C TYR A 200 3.19 -5.40 18.44
N VAL A 201 2.37 -6.30 18.95
CA VAL A 201 1.59 -7.27 18.20
C VAL A 201 0.12 -7.00 18.50
N VAL A 202 -0.65 -6.71 17.45
CA VAL A 202 -2.06 -6.33 17.54
C VAL A 202 -2.90 -7.33 16.78
N THR A 203 -3.87 -7.94 17.45
CA THR A 203 -4.78 -8.90 16.81
C THR A 203 -5.79 -8.19 15.91
N GLU A 204 -6.45 -8.97 15.05
CA GLU A 204 -7.57 -8.48 14.20
C GLU A 204 -8.77 -7.98 15.02
N LEU A 205 -8.79 -8.22 16.34
CA LEU A 205 -9.78 -7.69 17.29
C LEU A 205 -9.28 -6.44 18.03
N GLY A 206 -8.04 -5.99 17.76
CA GLY A 206 -7.44 -4.82 18.40
C GLY A 206 -6.81 -5.09 19.77
N GLU A 207 -6.54 -6.35 20.13
CA GLU A 207 -5.83 -6.68 21.36
C GLU A 207 -4.33 -6.45 21.16
N ILE A 208 -3.71 -5.64 22.04
CA ILE A 208 -2.30 -5.26 21.94
C ILE A 208 -1.49 -6.07 22.94
N THR A 209 -0.39 -6.66 22.46
CA THR A 209 0.58 -7.42 23.25
C THR A 209 2.01 -7.12 22.79
N GLU A 210 2.99 -7.45 23.62
CA GLU A 210 4.42 -7.33 23.26
C GLU A 210 4.87 -8.53 22.40
N PHE A 211 5.74 -8.28 21.43
CA PHE A 211 6.39 -9.30 20.62
C PHE A 211 7.41 -10.10 21.41
N LYS A 212 7.13 -11.39 21.64
CA LYS A 212 7.96 -12.30 22.45
C LYS A 212 8.73 -13.37 21.66
N SER A 213 8.87 -13.17 20.34
CA SER A 213 9.54 -14.13 19.44
C SER A 213 10.80 -13.52 18.84
N THR A 214 11.37 -14.17 17.82
CA THR A 214 12.49 -13.63 17.06
C THR A 214 12.12 -13.51 15.59
N VAL A 215 12.69 -12.51 14.91
CA VAL A 215 12.49 -12.28 13.46
C VAL A 215 12.74 -13.57 12.68
N SER A 216 13.85 -14.27 12.96
CA SER A 216 14.20 -15.51 12.26
C SER A 216 13.20 -16.64 12.52
N LYS A 217 12.68 -16.77 13.75
CA LYS A 217 11.71 -17.81 14.09
C LYS A 217 10.39 -17.59 13.37
N GLU A 218 9.85 -16.37 13.39
CA GLU A 218 8.58 -16.05 12.72
C GLU A 218 8.71 -16.11 11.20
N ASN A 219 9.76 -15.52 10.62
CA ASN A 219 9.99 -15.60 9.18
C ASN A 219 10.10 -17.06 8.72
N ARG A 220 10.82 -17.91 9.45
CA ARG A 220 10.93 -19.34 9.11
C ARG A 220 9.58 -20.05 9.23
N ARG A 221 8.83 -19.80 10.29
CA ARG A 221 7.50 -20.41 10.52
C ARG A 221 6.55 -20.08 9.37
N LEU A 222 6.49 -18.81 8.96
CA LEU A 222 5.56 -18.32 7.95
C LEU A 222 6.01 -18.71 6.54
N PHE A 223 7.30 -18.54 6.21
CA PHE A 223 7.81 -18.81 4.87
C PHE A 223 7.79 -20.30 4.51
N LEU A 224 7.89 -21.21 5.50
CA LEU A 224 7.77 -22.66 5.29
C LEU A 224 6.32 -23.17 5.31
N ASP A 225 5.32 -22.28 5.38
CA ASP A 225 3.92 -22.66 5.23
C ASP A 225 3.66 -23.14 3.79
N THR A 226 3.15 -24.36 3.66
CA THR A 226 2.87 -25.02 2.37
C THR A 226 1.51 -24.66 1.79
N LEU A 227 0.66 -23.95 2.54
CA LEU A 227 -0.61 -23.42 2.05
C LEU A 227 -1.53 -24.49 1.44
N VAL A 228 -1.60 -25.68 2.08
CA VAL A 228 -2.30 -26.87 1.56
C VAL A 228 -3.76 -26.58 1.18
N ASP A 229 -4.47 -25.82 2.01
CA ASP A 229 -5.89 -25.52 1.82
C ASP A 229 -6.14 -24.10 1.28
N TYR A 230 -5.10 -23.42 0.79
CA TYR A 230 -5.24 -22.04 0.31
C TYR A 230 -5.70 -21.99 -1.14
N ALA A 231 -6.95 -21.59 -1.34
CA ALA A 231 -7.57 -21.38 -2.65
C ALA A 231 -8.08 -19.92 -2.76
N PRO A 232 -7.23 -18.97 -3.18
CA PRO A 232 -7.65 -17.57 -3.30
C PRO A 232 -8.59 -17.40 -4.50
N SER A 233 -9.56 -16.50 -4.33
CA SER A 233 -10.42 -16.05 -5.43
C SER A 233 -9.75 -14.93 -6.22
N LEU A 234 -9.90 -14.94 -7.55
CA LEU A 234 -9.54 -13.81 -8.40
C LEU A 234 -10.60 -12.71 -8.40
N THR A 235 -11.81 -13.02 -7.90
CA THR A 235 -12.93 -12.08 -7.78
C THR A 235 -12.58 -10.95 -6.81
N GLY A 236 -12.65 -9.71 -7.27
CA GLY A 236 -12.32 -8.51 -6.51
C GLY A 236 -10.85 -8.07 -6.63
N THR A 237 -10.03 -8.85 -7.32
CA THR A 237 -8.64 -8.50 -7.67
C THR A 237 -8.50 -8.36 -9.18
N ILE A 238 -8.40 -9.47 -9.89
CA ILE A 238 -8.31 -9.52 -11.35
C ILE A 238 -9.69 -9.53 -11.98
N GLU A 239 -10.58 -10.38 -11.47
CA GLU A 239 -11.95 -10.52 -11.95
C GLU A 239 -12.87 -9.55 -11.22
N PRO A 240 -13.91 -9.01 -11.90
CA PRO A 240 -14.85 -8.09 -11.28
C PRO A 240 -15.59 -8.70 -10.10
N LYS A 241 -15.85 -7.88 -9.08
CA LYS A 241 -16.72 -8.23 -7.96
C LYS A 241 -17.85 -7.22 -7.87
N ASP A 242 -19.05 -7.64 -8.25
CA ASP A 242 -20.25 -6.81 -8.17
C ASP A 242 -20.54 -6.36 -6.74
N ASN A 243 -21.07 -5.15 -6.61
CA ASN A 243 -21.62 -4.58 -5.39
C ASN A 243 -22.74 -3.59 -5.72
N HIS A 244 -23.52 -3.18 -4.72
CA HIS A 244 -24.68 -2.30 -4.90
C HIS A 244 -24.33 -0.83 -5.16
N GLU A 245 -23.11 -0.40 -4.87
CA GLU A 245 -22.68 1.00 -5.02
C GLU A 245 -22.36 1.36 -6.49
N LYS A 246 -21.96 0.36 -7.27
CA LYS A 246 -21.53 0.55 -8.67
C LYS A 246 -22.71 0.58 -9.64
N GLN A 247 -22.62 1.46 -10.63
CA GLN A 247 -23.60 1.63 -11.71
C GLN A 247 -23.39 0.61 -12.84
N GLU A 248 -24.43 0.37 -13.65
CA GLU A 248 -24.38 -0.62 -14.74
C GLU A 248 -23.29 -0.33 -15.78
N HIS A 249 -22.94 0.94 -16.00
CA HIS A 249 -21.92 1.36 -16.95
C HIS A 249 -20.49 1.33 -16.40
N ALA A 250 -20.32 0.98 -15.11
CA ALA A 250 -19.00 0.96 -14.47
C ALA A 250 -18.07 -0.04 -15.16
N GLN A 251 -16.79 0.33 -15.30
CA GLN A 251 -15.77 -0.54 -15.87
C GLN A 251 -14.86 -1.07 -14.77
N TRP A 252 -14.49 -2.35 -14.85
CA TRP A 252 -13.58 -2.96 -13.89
C TRP A 252 -12.14 -2.79 -14.31
N LEU A 253 -11.31 -2.29 -13.41
CA LEU A 253 -9.86 -2.25 -13.59
C LEU A 253 -9.20 -3.12 -12.50
N GLY A 254 -8.69 -4.26 -12.94
CA GLY A 254 -8.11 -5.26 -12.04
C GLY A 254 -6.64 -5.04 -11.70
N GLY A 255 -6.16 -5.72 -10.68
CA GLY A 255 -4.75 -5.77 -10.28
C GLY A 255 -4.50 -6.97 -9.38
N ILE A 256 -3.26 -7.44 -9.28
CA ILE A 256 -2.93 -8.69 -8.57
C ILE A 256 -3.33 -8.61 -7.08
N ALA A 257 -3.16 -7.45 -6.44
CA ALA A 257 -3.54 -7.27 -5.03
C ALA A 257 -4.95 -6.68 -4.83
N ALA A 258 -5.45 -5.92 -5.81
CA ALA A 258 -6.75 -5.25 -5.72
C ALA A 258 -7.24 -4.81 -7.10
N GLY A 259 -8.56 -4.84 -7.28
CA GLY A 259 -9.26 -4.18 -8.39
C GLY A 259 -10.36 -3.26 -7.88
N ALA A 260 -10.85 -2.38 -8.76
CA ALA A 260 -11.93 -1.46 -8.45
C ALA A 260 -12.80 -1.17 -9.69
N TRP A 261 -14.01 -0.69 -9.42
CA TRP A 261 -14.93 -0.15 -10.41
C TRP A 261 -14.64 1.33 -10.66
N PHE A 262 -14.68 1.72 -11.92
CA PHE A 262 -14.44 3.07 -12.41
C PHE A 262 -15.69 3.56 -13.14
N GLU A 263 -16.19 4.73 -12.75
CA GLU A 263 -17.39 5.34 -13.32
C GLU A 263 -17.10 6.76 -13.81
N LEU A 264 -17.75 7.11 -14.91
CA LEU A 264 -17.65 8.43 -15.52
C LEU A 264 -19.04 9.03 -15.63
N HIS A 265 -19.23 10.20 -15.02
CA HIS A 265 -20.50 10.89 -14.90
C HIS A 265 -20.41 12.27 -15.55
N PRO A 266 -20.99 12.45 -16.75
CA PRO A 266 -21.08 13.75 -17.40
C PRO A 266 -21.81 14.79 -16.54
N ILE A 267 -21.25 16.01 -16.46
CA ILE A 267 -21.84 17.12 -15.70
C ILE A 267 -22.23 18.33 -16.58
N GLY A 268 -22.29 18.13 -17.90
CA GLY A 268 -22.63 19.19 -18.87
C GLY A 268 -21.48 20.14 -19.23
N SER A 269 -20.29 19.94 -18.67
CA SER A 269 -19.06 20.63 -19.06
C SER A 269 -18.32 19.86 -20.17
N LYS A 270 -17.62 20.59 -21.06
CA LYS A 270 -16.76 19.99 -22.10
C LYS A 270 -15.36 19.64 -21.60
N SER A 271 -14.94 20.24 -20.50
CA SER A 271 -13.59 20.08 -19.95
C SER A 271 -13.57 19.46 -18.57
N GLU A 272 -14.74 19.23 -17.96
CA GLU A 272 -14.86 18.71 -16.61
C GLU A 272 -15.86 17.56 -16.57
N ILE A 273 -15.54 16.58 -15.72
CA ILE A 273 -16.34 15.37 -15.57
C ILE A 273 -16.28 14.89 -14.14
N ARG A 274 -17.35 14.26 -13.66
CA ARG A 274 -17.34 13.57 -12.37
C ARG A 274 -16.83 12.15 -12.57
N PHE A 275 -15.93 11.71 -11.70
CA PHE A 275 -15.37 10.37 -11.70
C PHE A 275 -15.56 9.74 -10.33
N ARG A 276 -15.93 8.45 -10.32
CA ARG A 276 -16.02 7.65 -9.10
C ARG A 276 -15.13 6.41 -9.21
N ARG A 277 -14.38 6.14 -8.14
CA ARG A 277 -13.67 4.85 -7.94
C ARG A 277 -14.31 4.14 -6.77
N ILE A 278 -14.73 2.89 -6.97
CA ILE A 278 -15.43 2.09 -5.96
C ILE A 278 -14.70 0.76 -5.79
N SER A 279 -14.27 0.46 -4.57
CA SER A 279 -13.55 -0.78 -4.29
C SER A 279 -14.42 -2.02 -4.51
N SER A 280 -13.77 -3.19 -4.55
CA SER A 280 -14.45 -4.50 -4.62
C SER A 280 -15.41 -4.78 -3.45
N TYR A 281 -15.33 -3.99 -2.38
CA TYR A 281 -16.18 -4.10 -1.19
C TYR A 281 -17.32 -3.07 -1.16
N GLY A 282 -17.44 -2.21 -2.18
CA GLY A 282 -18.41 -1.12 -2.19
C GLY A 282 -17.98 0.11 -1.39
N ASN A 283 -16.69 0.27 -1.06
CA ASN A 283 -16.22 1.55 -0.55
C ASN A 283 -16.07 2.55 -1.70
N ILE A 284 -16.59 3.76 -1.57
CA ILE A 284 -16.31 4.84 -2.52
C ILE A 284 -14.94 5.41 -2.16
N ASP A 285 -13.92 4.96 -2.88
CA ASP A 285 -12.54 5.40 -2.67
C ASP A 285 -12.36 6.86 -3.13
N CYS A 286 -13.13 7.28 -4.13
CA CYS A 286 -13.10 8.63 -4.68
C CYS A 286 -14.43 8.98 -5.33
N ASP A 287 -14.89 10.21 -5.12
CA ASP A 287 -15.99 10.85 -5.83
C ASP A 287 -15.63 12.33 -6.03
N ALA A 288 -15.27 12.72 -7.25
CA ALA A 288 -14.63 14.01 -7.50
C ALA A 288 -14.83 14.52 -8.93
N ILE A 289 -14.60 15.82 -9.11
CA ILE A 289 -14.56 16.50 -10.41
C ILE A 289 -13.13 16.54 -10.93
N TYR A 290 -12.98 16.22 -12.21
CA TYR A 290 -11.71 16.16 -12.91
C TYR A 290 -11.72 16.98 -14.18
N LYS A 291 -10.57 17.55 -14.51
CA LYS A 291 -10.34 18.32 -15.72
C LYS A 291 -9.62 17.48 -16.77
N ILE A 292 -10.09 17.55 -18.00
CA ILE A 292 -9.37 17.06 -19.18
C ILE A 292 -8.70 18.21 -19.93
N LEU A 293 -7.44 18.04 -20.33
CA LEU A 293 -6.70 19.05 -21.10
C LEU A 293 -6.97 18.96 -22.61
N ASN A 294 -7.17 17.75 -23.14
CA ASN A 294 -7.49 17.51 -24.55
C ASN A 294 -9.01 17.29 -24.72
N THR A 295 -9.71 18.28 -25.27
CA THR A 295 -11.17 18.27 -25.39
C THR A 295 -11.72 17.42 -26.54
N ASN A 296 -10.88 16.64 -27.24
CA ASN A 296 -11.34 15.72 -28.29
C ASN A 296 -12.01 14.47 -27.73
N PHE A 297 -11.90 14.21 -26.43
CA PHE A 297 -12.62 13.14 -25.76
C PHE A 297 -14.12 13.35 -25.85
N ASN A 298 -14.84 12.32 -26.27
CA ASN A 298 -16.29 12.27 -26.29
C ASN A 298 -16.81 11.19 -25.34
N GLN A 299 -17.42 11.62 -24.23
CA GLN A 299 -17.99 10.75 -23.20
C GLN A 299 -19.14 9.85 -23.69
N HIS A 300 -19.71 10.11 -24.88
CA HIS A 300 -20.80 9.31 -25.46
C HIS A 300 -20.30 8.21 -26.39
N ASP A 301 -19.04 8.26 -26.80
CA ASP A 301 -18.42 7.24 -27.63
C ASP A 301 -17.83 6.12 -26.75
N GLN A 302 -17.49 4.97 -27.35
CA GLN A 302 -16.84 3.89 -26.61
C GLN A 302 -15.47 4.34 -26.07
N TYR A 303 -15.19 3.94 -24.84
CA TYR A 303 -13.94 4.22 -24.16
C TYR A 303 -13.60 3.12 -23.17
N ALA A 304 -12.33 3.02 -22.78
CA ALA A 304 -11.86 2.10 -21.75
C ALA A 304 -11.02 2.82 -20.70
N PHE A 305 -11.31 2.61 -19.42
CA PHE A 305 -10.35 2.96 -18.37
C PHE A 305 -9.12 2.07 -18.49
N VAL A 306 -7.94 2.67 -18.37
CA VAL A 306 -6.67 1.95 -18.44
C VAL A 306 -5.90 2.07 -17.11
N HIS A 307 -4.96 1.14 -16.91
CA HIS A 307 -4.02 1.20 -15.79
C HIS A 307 -3.26 2.53 -15.78
N TYR A 308 -2.58 2.78 -14.66
CA TYR A 308 -1.98 4.08 -14.32
C TYR A 308 -3.06 5.14 -14.03
N SER A 309 -4.12 4.70 -13.35
CA SER A 309 -5.25 5.51 -12.91
C SER A 309 -5.44 5.38 -11.40
N ASN A 310 -5.68 6.50 -10.71
CA ASN A 310 -5.83 6.61 -9.26
C ASN A 310 -6.77 7.79 -8.91
N CYS A 311 -6.87 8.16 -7.64
CA CYS A 311 -7.78 9.24 -7.20
C CYS A 311 -7.27 10.64 -7.56
N ASN A 312 -5.97 10.86 -7.72
CA ASN A 312 -5.45 12.18 -8.12
C ASN A 312 -5.57 12.43 -9.63
N PHE A 313 -5.49 11.36 -10.42
CA PHE A 313 -5.64 11.42 -11.87
C PHE A 313 -6.02 10.05 -12.43
N PHE A 314 -6.69 10.03 -13.57
CA PHE A 314 -6.98 8.80 -14.30
C PHE A 314 -6.80 8.95 -15.80
N HIS A 315 -6.74 7.81 -16.48
CA HIS A 315 -6.59 7.72 -17.92
C HIS A 315 -7.72 6.93 -18.56
N ILE A 316 -8.14 7.39 -19.73
CA ILE A 316 -9.11 6.73 -20.60
C ILE A 316 -8.50 6.58 -21.99
N GLU A 317 -8.60 5.39 -22.56
CA GLU A 317 -8.32 5.14 -23.97
C GLU A 317 -9.60 5.28 -24.81
N GLN A 318 -9.53 6.07 -25.88
CA GLN A 318 -10.60 6.23 -26.87
C GLN A 318 -9.97 6.50 -28.25
N ALA A 319 -10.42 5.77 -29.27
CA ALA A 319 -9.92 5.89 -30.65
C ALA A 319 -8.38 5.84 -30.78
N SER A 320 -7.72 4.98 -29.98
CA SER A 320 -6.25 4.85 -29.90
C SER A 320 -5.51 6.08 -29.35
N GLU A 321 -6.22 7.04 -28.77
CA GLU A 321 -5.65 8.12 -27.97
C GLU A 321 -5.87 7.87 -26.48
N THR A 322 -4.90 8.24 -25.65
CA THR A 322 -5.03 8.20 -24.18
C THR A 322 -5.24 9.60 -23.65
N TYR A 323 -6.37 9.80 -22.96
CA TYR A 323 -6.77 11.04 -22.34
C TYR A 323 -6.50 10.99 -20.84
N ARG A 324 -5.87 12.03 -20.31
CA ARG A 324 -5.57 12.18 -18.88
C ARG A 324 -6.50 13.20 -18.25
N PHE A 325 -7.04 12.83 -17.09
CA PHE A 325 -7.95 13.63 -16.30
C PHE A 325 -7.29 13.93 -14.95
N GLU A 326 -7.23 15.19 -14.57
CA GLU A 326 -6.59 15.66 -13.34
C GLU A 326 -7.64 16.08 -12.32
N PHE A 327 -7.46 15.67 -11.06
CA PHE A 327 -8.35 16.05 -9.96
C PHE A 327 -8.44 17.57 -9.80
N ILE A 328 -9.65 18.07 -9.53
CA ILE A 328 -9.93 19.47 -9.19
C ILE A 328 -10.37 19.57 -7.74
N GLU A 329 -11.50 18.93 -7.42
CA GLU A 329 -12.15 18.99 -6.11
C GLU A 329 -13.07 17.78 -5.88
N HIS A 330 -13.37 17.50 -4.61
CA HIS A 330 -14.33 16.47 -4.25
C HIS A 330 -15.75 16.88 -4.66
N TYR A 331 -16.53 15.90 -5.11
CA TYR A 331 -17.94 16.11 -5.46
C TYR A 331 -18.79 16.09 -4.18
N THR A 332 -19.37 17.24 -3.83
CA THR A 332 -20.19 17.43 -2.62
C THR A 332 -21.67 17.17 -2.84
#